data_AF-A0A7K3IXM3-F1
#
_entry.id   AF-A0A7K3IXM3-F1
#
_cell.length_a   1.000
_cell.length_b   1.000
_cell.length_c   1.000
_cell.angle_alpha   90.00
_cell.angle_beta   90.00
_cell.angle_gamma   90.00
#
_symmetry.space_group_name_H-M   'P 1'
#
loop_
_entity.id
_entity.type
_entity.pdbx_description
1 polymer ?
#
loop_
_entity_poly.entity_id
_entity_poly.type
_entity_poly.pdbx_seq_one_letter_code
_entity_poly.pdbx_strand_id
1 'polypeptide(L)'
;MSEKYSISPAGERFPIPKPEDYKAEFERLKKLVEKERKKGREIVVVMGVGFVGAVMAAIVADTVDKKGQPSKFVIGMQRPSARSFWKIPLLNRGISPVKAEDPEVDPMIDRCVNKKKTLIATYTYDVLKLADVVVVDVQCDYVKEDLGNVRSGETDMAALEASL
;
A
#
# COMPACT_ATOMS: atom_id res chain seq x y z
N MET A 1 18.18 9.23 16.97
CA MET A 1 18.51 9.83 15.64
C MET A 1 17.51 9.27 14.64
N SER A 2 16.72 10.12 13.97
CA SER A 2 15.82 9.63 12.92
C SER A 2 16.65 9.08 11.76
N GLU A 3 16.43 7.82 11.41
CA GLU A 3 17.08 7.18 10.28
C GLU A 3 16.68 7.92 8.99
N LYS A 4 17.68 8.48 8.28
CA LYS A 4 17.48 9.29 7.06
C LYS A 4 17.07 8.45 5.84
N TYR A 5 17.26 7.14 5.92
CA TYR A 5 17.06 6.21 4.81
C TYR A 5 16.27 5.00 5.28
N SER A 6 15.49 4.44 4.36
CA SER A 6 14.91 3.12 4.44
C SER A 6 15.67 2.19 3.51
N ILE A 7 16.00 0.99 3.99
CA ILE A 7 16.86 0.04 3.27
C ILE A 7 16.03 -1.19 2.92
N SER A 8 16.00 -1.56 1.64
CA SER A 8 15.31 -2.78 1.21
C SER A 8 16.07 -4.05 1.63
N PRO A 9 15.44 -5.23 1.60
CA PRO A 9 16.13 -6.50 1.85
C PRO A 9 17.33 -6.76 0.92
N ALA A 10 17.33 -6.16 -0.28
CA ALA A 10 18.45 -6.24 -1.23
C ALA A 10 19.55 -5.19 -0.98
N GLY A 11 19.43 -4.36 0.05
CA GLY A 11 20.40 -3.34 0.43
C GLY A 11 20.25 -1.99 -0.29
N GLU A 12 19.23 -1.82 -1.15
CA GLU A 12 18.97 -0.55 -1.82
C GLU A 12 18.46 0.49 -0.81
N ARG A 13 18.97 1.73 -0.89
CA ARG A 13 18.68 2.81 0.05
C ARG A 13 17.71 3.82 -0.55
N PHE A 14 16.67 4.17 0.20
CA PHE A 14 15.64 5.13 -0.18
C PHE A 14 15.58 6.25 0.87
N PRO A 15 15.78 7.53 0.49
CA PRO A 15 15.67 8.63 1.43
C PRO A 15 14.24 8.76 1.94
N ILE A 16 14.06 8.93 3.25
CA ILE A 16 12.73 9.18 3.83
C ILE A 16 12.23 10.55 3.34
N PRO A 17 10.95 10.67 2.90
CA PRO A 17 10.39 11.93 2.44
C PRO A 17 10.47 13.02 3.49
N LYS A 18 10.85 14.22 3.06
CA LYS A 18 10.86 15.43 3.87
C LYS A 18 9.48 16.10 3.81
N PRO A 19 9.15 17.01 4.75
CA PRO A 19 7.87 17.72 4.74
C PRO A 19 7.52 18.38 3.41
N GLU A 20 8.51 18.90 2.67
CA GLU A 20 8.31 19.57 1.39
C GLU A 20 7.83 18.59 0.29
N ASP A 21 8.26 17.33 0.37
CA ASP A 21 7.93 16.29 -0.60
C ASP A 21 6.44 15.89 -0.53
N TYR A 22 5.78 16.08 0.63
CA TYR A 22 4.37 15.72 0.81
C TYR A 22 3.46 16.59 -0.06
N LYS A 23 3.76 17.89 -0.18
CA LYS A 23 2.97 18.80 -1.00
C LYS A 23 3.07 18.43 -2.47
N ALA A 24 4.28 18.16 -2.97
CA ALA A 24 4.50 17.76 -4.34
C ALA A 24 3.82 16.41 -4.66
N GLU A 25 3.92 15.45 -3.74
CA GLU A 25 3.27 14.14 -3.88
C GLU A 25 1.75 14.26 -3.92
N PHE A 26 1.14 15.04 -3.02
CA PHE A 26 -0.31 15.19 -3.02
C PHE A 26 -0.83 15.87 -4.28
N GLU A 27 -0.14 16.88 -4.80
CA GLU A 27 -0.48 17.50 -6.08
C GLU A 27 -0.33 16.54 -7.26
N ARG A 28 0.68 15.66 -7.24
CA ARG A 28 0.82 14.58 -8.23
C ARG A 28 -0.37 13.61 -8.15
N LEU A 29 -0.77 13.21 -6.96
CA LEU A 29 -1.90 12.29 -6.73
C LEU A 29 -3.22 12.89 -7.20
N LYS A 30 -3.49 14.18 -6.94
CA LYS A 30 -4.71 14.85 -7.44
C LYS A 30 -4.84 14.75 -8.95
N LYS A 31 -3.77 15.10 -9.68
CA LYS A 31 -3.77 15.04 -11.16
C LYS A 31 -3.98 13.62 -11.67
N LEU A 32 -3.36 12.64 -11.00
CA LEU A 32 -3.50 11.24 -11.37
C LEU A 32 -4.92 10.73 -11.11
N VAL A 33 -5.45 10.96 -9.91
CA VAL A 33 -6.83 10.59 -9.54
C VAL A 33 -7.84 11.23 -10.49
N GLU A 34 -7.68 12.50 -10.83
CA GLU A 34 -8.58 13.16 -11.80
C GLU A 34 -8.55 12.45 -13.16
N LYS A 35 -7.36 12.08 -13.64
CA LYS A 35 -7.20 11.32 -14.90
C LYS A 35 -7.87 9.94 -14.82
N GLU A 36 -7.75 9.24 -13.69
CA GLU A 36 -8.32 7.91 -13.52
C GLU A 36 -9.84 7.96 -13.34
N ARG A 37 -10.37 8.97 -12.64
CA ARG A 37 -11.82 9.25 -12.58
C ARG A 37 -12.41 9.52 -13.96
N LYS A 38 -11.70 10.26 -14.83
CA LYS A 38 -12.12 10.48 -16.24
C LYS A 38 -12.17 9.20 -17.07
N LYS A 39 -11.46 8.14 -16.66
CA LYS A 39 -11.56 6.79 -17.27
C LYS A 39 -12.70 5.97 -16.67
N GLY A 40 -13.47 6.51 -15.72
CA GLY A 40 -14.55 5.80 -15.03
C GLY A 40 -14.06 4.81 -13.98
N ARG A 41 -12.81 4.95 -13.48
CA ARG A 41 -12.28 4.07 -12.44
C ARG A 41 -12.61 4.60 -11.05
N GLU A 42 -13.10 3.72 -10.19
CA GLU A 42 -13.30 4.00 -8.76
C GLU A 42 -11.94 4.06 -8.05
N ILE A 43 -11.76 5.05 -7.18
CA ILE A 43 -10.50 5.28 -6.46
C ILE A 43 -10.53 4.54 -5.13
N VAL A 44 -9.71 3.50 -5.01
CA VAL A 44 -9.59 2.71 -3.78
C VAL A 44 -8.26 3.02 -3.11
N VAL A 45 -8.28 3.36 -1.83
CA VAL A 45 -7.07 3.51 -1.02
C VAL A 45 -6.96 2.31 -0.09
N VAL A 46 -5.83 1.60 -0.15
CA VAL A 46 -5.51 0.51 0.79
C VAL A 46 -4.51 1.03 1.80
N MET A 47 -4.90 1.15 3.06
CA MET A 47 -4.02 1.58 4.14
C MET A 47 -3.24 0.38 4.66
N GLY A 48 -1.91 0.49 4.62
CA GLY A 48 -1.01 -0.61 4.91
C GLY A 48 -0.59 -1.32 3.61
N VAL A 49 0.71 -1.31 3.31
CA VAL A 49 1.32 -2.14 2.26
C VAL A 49 2.22 -3.19 2.92
N GLY A 50 1.67 -3.81 3.96
CA GLY A 50 2.19 -5.02 4.58
C GLY A 50 2.03 -6.23 3.65
N PHE A 51 2.20 -7.44 4.21
CA PHE A 51 1.99 -8.67 3.44
C PHE A 51 0.58 -8.71 2.83
N VAL A 52 -0.44 -8.63 3.68
CA VAL A 52 -1.85 -8.69 3.24
C VAL A 52 -2.19 -7.48 2.39
N GLY A 53 -1.83 -6.28 2.82
CA GLY A 53 -2.25 -5.04 2.16
C GLY A 53 -1.66 -4.83 0.78
N ALA A 54 -0.40 -5.23 0.53
CA ALA A 54 0.18 -5.18 -0.80
C ALA A 54 -0.52 -6.15 -1.76
N VAL A 55 -0.83 -7.37 -1.29
CA VAL A 55 -1.54 -8.38 -2.08
C VAL A 55 -3.00 -7.93 -2.33
N MET A 56 -3.69 -7.43 -1.29
CA MET A 56 -5.05 -6.92 -1.40
C MET A 56 -5.14 -5.74 -2.37
N ALA A 57 -4.20 -4.81 -2.31
CA ALA A 57 -4.13 -3.70 -3.24
C ALA A 57 -3.97 -4.18 -4.70
N ALA A 58 -3.14 -5.20 -4.92
CA ALA A 58 -2.96 -5.80 -6.24
C ALA A 58 -4.22 -6.54 -6.73
N ILE A 59 -4.88 -7.34 -5.89
CA ILE A 59 -6.13 -8.04 -6.24
C ILE A 59 -7.21 -7.05 -6.67
N VAL A 60 -7.41 -5.99 -5.87
CA VAL A 60 -8.41 -4.97 -6.17
C VAL A 60 -8.05 -4.21 -7.45
N ALA A 61 -6.76 -3.92 -7.67
CA ALA A 61 -6.27 -3.23 -8.87
C ALA A 61 -6.34 -4.09 -10.14
N ASP A 62 -6.31 -5.40 -10.00
CA ASP A 62 -6.36 -6.33 -11.13
C ASP A 62 -7.79 -6.59 -11.61
N THR A 63 -8.79 -6.23 -10.81
CA THR A 63 -10.22 -6.41 -11.10
C THR A 63 -10.63 -5.71 -12.39
N VAL A 64 -11.44 -6.41 -13.19
CA VAL A 64 -12.02 -5.89 -14.43
C VAL A 64 -13.55 -5.91 -14.39
N ASP A 65 -14.18 -5.04 -15.17
CA ASP A 65 -15.62 -5.06 -15.39
C ASP A 65 -16.04 -6.22 -16.31
N LYS A 66 -17.35 -6.31 -16.59
CA LYS A 66 -17.91 -7.32 -17.51
C LYS A 66 -17.36 -7.24 -18.95
N LYS A 67 -16.73 -6.12 -19.32
CA LYS A 67 -16.12 -5.90 -20.64
C LYS A 67 -14.61 -6.18 -20.63
N GLY A 68 -14.05 -6.66 -19.51
CA GLY A 68 -12.63 -6.92 -19.35
C GLY A 68 -11.79 -5.66 -19.11
N GLN A 69 -12.41 -4.51 -18.86
CA GLN A 69 -11.71 -3.25 -18.65
C GLN A 69 -11.46 -3.00 -17.16
N PRO A 70 -10.28 -2.50 -16.75
CA PRO A 70 -10.03 -2.24 -15.33
C PRO A 70 -10.99 -1.18 -14.78
N SER A 71 -11.73 -1.56 -13.75
CA SER A 71 -12.79 -0.73 -13.14
C SER A 71 -12.31 0.12 -11.96
N LYS A 72 -11.11 -0.14 -11.46
CA LYS A 72 -10.56 0.46 -10.24
C LYS A 72 -9.18 1.03 -10.46
N PHE A 73 -8.86 2.08 -9.72
CA PHE A 73 -7.52 2.59 -9.55
C PHE A 73 -7.17 2.58 -8.07
N VAL A 74 -6.16 1.80 -7.72
CA VAL A 74 -5.79 1.53 -6.33
C VAL A 74 -4.53 2.27 -5.96
N ILE A 75 -4.56 2.88 -4.78
CA ILE A 75 -3.41 3.55 -4.18
C ILE A 75 -3.13 2.91 -2.83
N GLY A 76 -2.03 2.15 -2.75
CA GLY A 76 -1.51 1.65 -1.49
C GLY A 76 -0.92 2.81 -0.69
N MET A 77 -1.41 3.07 0.51
CA MET A 77 -0.89 4.10 1.41
C MET A 77 -0.10 3.43 2.53
N GLN A 78 1.13 3.88 2.75
CA GLN A 78 1.94 3.41 3.87
C GLN A 78 2.69 4.55 4.52
N ARG A 79 2.54 4.69 5.85
CA ARG A 79 3.35 5.65 6.60
C ARG A 79 4.85 5.40 6.36
N PRO A 80 5.62 6.43 5.98
CA PRO A 80 7.04 6.27 5.74
C PRO A 80 7.76 6.05 7.07
N SER A 81 8.58 5.01 7.12
CA SER A 81 9.52 4.75 8.21
C SER A 81 10.78 4.13 7.63
N ALA A 82 11.88 4.15 8.36
CA ALA A 82 13.09 3.49 7.90
C ALA A 82 12.92 1.97 7.72
N ARG A 83 11.99 1.34 8.45
CA ARG A 83 11.66 -0.09 8.32
C ARG A 83 10.78 -0.43 7.12
N SER A 84 9.99 0.52 6.61
CA SER A 84 8.90 0.22 5.67
C SER A 84 8.86 1.09 4.41
N PHE A 85 9.53 2.25 4.39
CA PHE A 85 9.40 3.19 3.28
C PHE A 85 9.93 2.59 1.98
N TRP A 86 10.97 1.76 2.01
CA TRP A 86 11.49 1.03 0.84
C TRP A 86 10.42 0.23 0.08
N LYS A 87 9.31 -0.16 0.73
CA LYS A 87 8.22 -0.89 0.09
C LYS A 87 7.50 -0.06 -0.97
N ILE A 88 7.29 1.24 -0.72
CA ILE A 88 6.59 2.15 -1.63
C ILE A 88 7.30 2.28 -2.99
N PRO A 89 8.60 2.65 -3.06
CA PRO A 89 9.29 2.78 -4.33
C PRO A 89 9.47 1.42 -5.04
N LEU A 90 9.66 0.31 -4.32
CA LEU A 90 9.69 -1.01 -4.95
C LEU A 90 8.34 -1.37 -5.58
N LEU A 91 7.24 -1.19 -4.83
CA LEU A 91 5.90 -1.44 -5.33
C LEU A 91 5.59 -0.56 -6.55
N ASN A 92 5.97 0.72 -6.53
CA ASN A 92 5.82 1.63 -7.68
C ASN A 92 6.67 1.25 -8.91
N ARG A 93 7.66 0.36 -8.76
CA ARG A 93 8.41 -0.25 -9.88
C ARG A 93 7.77 -1.55 -10.38
N GLY A 94 6.68 -1.99 -9.76
CA GLY A 94 6.05 -3.30 -10.02
C GLY A 94 6.81 -4.46 -9.40
N ILE A 95 7.68 -4.19 -8.43
CA ILE A 95 8.41 -5.21 -7.68
C ILE A 95 7.65 -5.46 -6.38
N SER A 96 7.32 -6.72 -6.11
CA SER A 96 6.63 -7.08 -4.88
C SER A 96 7.48 -6.72 -3.66
N PRO A 97 6.94 -5.95 -2.70
CA PRO A 97 7.65 -5.64 -1.45
C PRO A 97 7.56 -6.77 -0.42
N VAL A 98 6.91 -7.89 -0.77
CA VAL A 98 6.61 -9.00 0.14
C VAL A 98 6.96 -10.32 -0.55
N LYS A 99 7.40 -11.30 0.22
CA LYS A 99 7.71 -12.63 -0.32
C LYS A 99 6.53 -13.55 -0.06
N ALA A 100 5.80 -13.95 -1.09
CA ALA A 100 4.69 -14.88 -1.01
C ALA A 100 5.07 -16.26 -1.56
N GLU A 101 4.39 -17.31 -1.08
CA GLU A 101 4.51 -18.66 -1.64
C GLU A 101 3.66 -18.82 -2.92
N ASP A 102 2.59 -18.03 -3.04
CA ASP A 102 1.74 -18.02 -4.22
C ASP A 102 2.49 -17.41 -5.42
N PRO A 103 2.70 -18.17 -6.51
CA PRO A 103 3.45 -17.72 -7.68
C PRO A 103 2.76 -16.58 -8.45
N GLU A 104 1.47 -16.32 -8.20
CA GLU A 104 0.71 -15.29 -8.93
C GLU A 104 0.89 -13.88 -8.36
N VAL A 105 1.44 -13.73 -7.14
CA VAL A 105 1.57 -12.43 -6.47
C VAL A 105 2.50 -11.48 -7.24
N ASP A 106 3.72 -11.92 -7.54
CA ASP A 106 4.71 -11.07 -8.22
C ASP A 106 4.24 -10.68 -9.64
N PRO A 107 3.77 -11.62 -10.49
CA PRO A 107 3.23 -11.27 -11.81
C PRO A 107 2.00 -10.35 -11.77
N MET A 108 1.14 -10.50 -10.75
CA MET A 108 -0.03 -9.64 -10.58
C MET A 108 0.38 -8.21 -10.22
N ILE A 109 1.31 -8.03 -9.30
CA ILE A 109 1.83 -6.70 -8.92
C ILE A 109 2.48 -6.02 -10.13
N ASP A 110 3.36 -6.72 -10.85
CA ASP A 110 3.96 -6.21 -12.08
C ASP A 110 2.88 -5.81 -13.11
N ARG A 111 1.89 -6.68 -13.32
CA ARG A 111 0.78 -6.39 -14.25
C ARG A 111 0.00 -5.16 -13.83
N CYS A 112 -0.34 -5.00 -12.56
CA CYS A 112 -1.12 -3.86 -12.08
C CYS A 112 -0.34 -2.54 -12.20
N VAL A 113 0.96 -2.55 -11.90
CA VAL A 113 1.79 -1.34 -11.87
C VAL A 113 2.35 -0.99 -13.26
N ASN A 114 2.85 -1.98 -14.00
CA ASN A 114 3.59 -1.76 -15.24
C ASN A 114 2.72 -1.90 -16.50
N LYS A 115 1.69 -2.76 -16.48
CA LYS A 115 0.87 -3.06 -17.67
C LYS A 115 -0.49 -2.36 -17.64
N LYS A 116 -1.34 -2.71 -16.67
CA LYS A 116 -2.69 -2.14 -16.50
C LYS A 116 -2.68 -0.68 -16.03
N LYS A 117 -1.61 -0.26 -15.34
CA LYS A 117 -1.46 1.07 -14.73
C LYS A 117 -2.64 1.38 -13.81
N THR A 118 -2.95 0.42 -12.94
CA THR A 118 -4.08 0.45 -11.99
C THR A 118 -3.66 0.46 -10.54
N LEU A 119 -2.37 0.25 -10.23
CA LEU A 119 -1.83 0.27 -8.88
C LEU A 119 -0.65 1.23 -8.78
N ILE A 120 -0.66 2.06 -7.74
CA ILE A 120 0.50 2.81 -7.25
C ILE A 120 0.55 2.74 -5.72
N ALA A 121 1.64 3.23 -5.13
CA ALA A 121 1.76 3.44 -3.70
C ALA A 121 2.24 4.85 -3.36
N THR A 122 1.86 5.33 -2.17
CA THR A 122 2.22 6.64 -1.65
C THR A 122 2.48 6.61 -0.15
N TYR A 123 3.19 7.62 0.33
CA TYR A 123 3.49 7.84 1.74
C TYR A 123 2.57 8.87 2.42
N THR A 124 1.79 9.64 1.66
CA THR A 124 0.95 10.70 2.24
C THR A 124 -0.43 10.18 2.64
N TYR A 125 -0.86 10.48 3.87
CA TYR A 125 -2.23 10.23 4.33
C TYR A 125 -3.25 11.10 3.60
N ASP A 126 -2.83 12.23 3.01
CA ASP A 126 -3.72 13.12 2.28
C ASP A 126 -4.44 12.43 1.11
N VAL A 127 -3.91 11.32 0.61
CA VAL A 127 -4.57 10.50 -0.41
C VAL A 127 -5.97 10.04 -0.01
N LEU A 128 -6.25 9.89 1.30
CA LEU A 128 -7.58 9.51 1.80
C LEU A 128 -8.65 10.53 1.41
N LYS A 129 -8.28 11.80 1.23
CA LYS A 129 -9.19 12.86 0.75
C LYS A 129 -9.65 12.65 -0.70
N LEU A 130 -9.00 11.74 -1.43
CA LEU A 130 -9.27 11.45 -2.84
C LEU A 130 -9.99 10.10 -3.05
N ALA A 131 -10.12 9.31 -1.98
CA ALA A 131 -10.66 7.96 -2.02
C ALA A 131 -12.18 7.97 -2.18
N ASP A 132 -12.70 7.05 -3.00
CA ASP A 132 -14.11 6.68 -3.00
C ASP A 132 -14.35 5.53 -2.00
N VAL A 133 -13.37 4.62 -1.87
CA VAL A 133 -13.38 3.50 -0.93
C VAL A 133 -12.03 3.44 -0.19
N VAL A 134 -12.08 3.18 1.12
CA VAL A 134 -10.89 2.92 1.94
C VAL A 134 -10.93 1.48 2.45
N VAL A 135 -9.85 0.74 2.22
CA VAL A 135 -9.60 -0.58 2.81
C VAL A 135 -8.55 -0.40 3.88
N VAL A 136 -8.88 -0.74 5.13
CA VAL A 136 -7.96 -0.63 6.26
C VAL A 136 -7.31 -1.99 6.50
N ASP A 137 -6.06 -2.14 6.07
CA ASP A 137 -5.24 -3.35 6.28
C ASP A 137 -4.07 -3.04 7.22
N VAL A 138 -4.43 -2.74 8.46
CA VAL A 138 -3.46 -2.47 9.52
C VAL A 138 -3.34 -3.73 10.39
N GLN A 139 -2.10 -4.18 10.56
CA GLN A 139 -1.77 -5.37 11.33
C GLN A 139 -2.23 -5.20 12.79
N CYS A 140 -2.98 -6.19 13.28
CA CYS A 140 -3.42 -6.29 14.67
C CYS A 140 -2.91 -7.62 15.21
N ASP A 141 -1.64 -7.65 15.62
CA ASP A 141 -0.98 -8.89 16.03
C ASP A 141 -1.58 -9.44 17.33
N TYR A 142 -1.72 -10.76 17.42
CA TYR A 142 -2.14 -11.41 18.66
C TYR A 142 -0.91 -11.71 19.53
N VAL A 143 -0.83 -11.05 20.68
CA VAL A 143 0.20 -11.26 21.69
C VAL A 143 -0.19 -12.46 22.53
N LYS A 144 0.59 -13.54 22.43
CA LYS A 144 0.36 -14.76 23.21
C LYS A 144 1.09 -14.66 24.54
N GLU A 145 0.36 -14.78 25.64
CA GLU A 145 0.95 -15.00 26.96
C GLU A 145 1.40 -16.45 27.12
N ASP A 146 0.55 -17.40 26.70
CA ASP A 146 0.80 -18.84 26.80
C ASP A 146 0.74 -19.54 25.44
N LEU A 147 1.64 -20.49 25.20
CA LEU A 147 1.60 -21.33 24.00
C LEU A 147 0.43 -22.32 24.08
N GLY A 148 -0.47 -22.27 23.09
CA GLY A 148 -1.61 -23.19 22.98
C GLY A 148 -2.88 -22.75 23.71
N ASN A 149 -2.85 -21.62 24.44
CA ASN A 149 -4.04 -21.05 25.07
C ASN A 149 -4.35 -19.66 24.49
N VAL A 150 -5.25 -19.61 23.52
CA VAL A 150 -5.68 -18.35 22.86
C VAL A 150 -6.69 -17.54 23.68
N ARG A 151 -6.88 -17.85 24.96
CA ARG A 151 -7.77 -17.08 25.86
C ARG A 151 -7.00 -16.13 26.78
N SER A 152 -5.70 -16.33 26.99
CA SER A 152 -4.88 -15.49 27.87
C SER A 152 -4.18 -14.34 27.14
N GLY A 153 -4.09 -14.37 25.82
CA GLY A 153 -3.49 -13.28 25.05
C GLY A 153 -4.47 -12.17 24.68
N GLU A 154 -3.93 -11.11 24.08
CA GLU A 154 -4.67 -9.95 23.59
C GLU A 154 -4.21 -9.54 22.19
N THR A 155 -5.02 -8.74 21.51
CA THR A 155 -4.66 -8.17 20.21
C THR A 155 -3.99 -6.81 20.42
N ASP A 156 -2.83 -6.59 19.82
CA ASP A 156 -2.20 -5.27 19.73
C ASP A 156 -2.99 -4.42 18.72
N MET A 157 -3.83 -3.53 19.26
CA MET A 157 -4.69 -2.63 18.50
C MET A 157 -4.06 -1.26 18.24
N ALA A 158 -2.88 -0.98 18.81
CA ALA A 158 -2.33 0.38 18.85
C ALA A 158 -2.11 0.98 17.46
N ALA A 159 -1.66 0.15 16.50
CA ALA A 159 -1.46 0.58 15.12
C ALA A 159 -2.78 0.94 14.41
N LEU A 160 -3.84 0.18 14.68
CA LEU A 160 -5.17 0.43 14.12
C LEU A 160 -5.79 1.69 14.75
N GLU A 161 -5.72 1.82 16.07
CA GLU A 161 -6.24 2.99 16.79
C GLU A 161 -5.57 4.29 16.35
N ALA A 162 -4.26 4.28 16.08
CA ALA A 162 -3.54 5.44 15.54
C ALA A 162 -3.92 5.79 14.08
N SER A 163 -4.69 4.92 13.42
CA SER A 163 -5.15 5.09 12.04
C SER A 163 -6.63 5.51 11.94
N LEU A 164 -7.35 5.54 13.06
CA LEU A 164 -8.72 6.08 13.19
C LEU A 164 -8.70 7.62 13.31
#